data_AF-A0AA97H9Q3-F1
#
_entry.id   AF-A0AA97H9Q3-F1
#
_cell.length_a   1.000
_cell.length_b   1.000
_cell.length_c   1.000
_cell.angle_alpha   90.00
_cell.angle_beta   90.00
_cell.angle_gamma   90.00
#
_symmetry.space_group_name_H-M   'P 1'
#
loop_
_entity.id
_entity.type
_entity.pdbx_description
1 polymer ?
#
loop_
_entity_poly.entity_id
_entity_poly.type
_entity_poly.pdbx_seq_one_letter_code
_entity_poly.pdbx_strand_id
1 'polypeptide(L)'
;MNAQAQQLLTQLRRRYTALSETLDLTVQLGESLDRGDRTSFGLLLTMRQESILRLQASDQAIHTLCASLSDDMQQKWQALLDGGLPEDEEGQLLARQMAQNRQLLDRLLPLNQRLEQGLSTRG
;
A
#
# COMPACT_ATOMS: atom_id res chain seq x y z
N MET A 1 -13.12 -2.64 20.14
CA MET A 1 -12.22 -3.11 19.09
C MET A 1 -11.68 -4.48 19.43
N ASN A 2 -12.13 -5.51 18.70
CA ASN A 2 -11.61 -6.88 18.77
C ASN A 2 -10.09 -6.87 18.50
N ALA A 3 -9.32 -7.70 19.22
CA ALA A 3 -7.87 -7.82 19.05
C ALA A 3 -7.47 -8.17 17.59
N GLN A 4 -8.22 -9.05 16.91
CA GLN A 4 -7.97 -9.43 15.52
C GLN A 4 -8.19 -8.24 14.57
N ALA A 5 -9.28 -7.48 14.77
CA ALA A 5 -9.57 -6.27 14.01
C ALA A 5 -8.49 -5.19 14.24
N GLN A 6 -7.99 -5.05 15.48
CA GLN A 6 -6.91 -4.13 15.80
C GLN A 6 -5.59 -4.50 15.12
N GLN A 7 -5.26 -5.79 15.05
CA GLN A 7 -4.08 -6.27 14.33
C GLN A 7 -4.18 -6.01 12.82
N LEU A 8 -5.34 -6.33 12.21
CA LEU A 8 -5.61 -6.01 10.81
C LEU A 8 -5.49 -4.51 10.52
N LEU A 9 -6.14 -3.68 11.34
CA LEU A 9 -6.08 -2.22 11.19
C LEU A 9 -4.65 -1.69 11.30
N THR A 10 -3.86 -2.24 12.22
CA THR A 10 -2.44 -1.88 12.38
C THR A 10 -1.64 -2.20 11.13
N GLN A 11 -1.84 -3.38 10.53
CA GLN A 11 -1.16 -3.73 9.28
C GLN A 11 -1.66 -2.87 8.11
N LEU A 12 -2.96 -2.62 7.99
CA LEU A 12 -3.50 -1.74 6.95
C LEU A 12 -2.94 -0.31 7.03
N ARG A 13 -2.68 0.21 8.24
CA ARG A 13 -1.99 1.50 8.44
C ARG A 13 -0.52 1.45 8.03
N ARG A 14 0.19 0.37 8.36
CA ARG A 14 1.58 0.17 7.92
C ARG A 14 1.67 0.10 6.40
N ARG A 15 0.75 -0.62 5.76
CA ARG A 15 0.62 -0.65 4.29
C ARG A 15 0.39 0.74 3.74
N TYR A 16 -0.48 1.54 4.35
CA TYR A 16 -0.75 2.92 3.91
C TYR A 16 0.51 3.79 3.98
N THR A 17 1.24 3.75 5.10
CA THR A 17 2.50 4.51 5.25
C THR A 17 3.50 4.13 4.17
N ALA A 18 3.72 2.83 3.96
CA ALA A 18 4.67 2.37 2.95
C ALA A 18 4.20 2.70 1.52
N LEU A 19 2.88 2.68 1.23
CA LEU A 19 2.33 3.09 -0.07
C LEU A 19 2.53 4.58 -0.32
N SER A 20 2.33 5.41 0.72
CA SER A 20 2.55 6.86 0.62
C SER A 20 4.00 7.16 0.31
N GLU A 21 4.93 6.52 1.02
CA GLU A 21 6.36 6.65 0.76
C GLU A 21 6.73 6.18 -0.66
N THR A 22 6.21 5.03 -1.10
CA THR A 22 6.43 4.55 -2.48
C THR A 22 5.91 5.54 -3.50
N LEU A 23 4.75 6.15 -3.28
CA LEU A 23 4.17 7.17 -4.15
C LEU A 23 5.08 8.40 -4.25
N ASP A 24 5.47 8.96 -3.11
CA ASP A 24 6.31 10.16 -3.05
C ASP A 24 7.67 9.92 -3.71
N LEU A 25 8.27 8.75 -3.48
CA LEU A 25 9.54 8.36 -4.11
C LEU A 25 9.40 8.13 -5.61
N THR A 26 8.24 7.62 -6.08
CA THR A 26 7.98 7.44 -7.51
C THR A 26 7.86 8.78 -8.23
N VAL A 27 7.22 9.78 -7.61
CA VAL A 27 7.18 11.15 -8.14
C VAL A 27 8.59 11.73 -8.23
N GLN A 28 9.37 11.66 -7.14
CA GLN A 28 10.74 12.18 -7.10
C GLN A 28 11.66 11.48 -8.11
N LEU A 29 11.48 10.17 -8.34
CA LEU A 29 12.22 9.44 -9.38
C LEU A 29 11.92 9.98 -10.78
N GLY A 30 10.66 10.30 -11.09
CA GLY A 30 10.28 10.94 -12.34
C GLY A 30 10.95 12.30 -12.51
N GLU A 31 10.92 13.15 -11.48
CA GLU A 31 11.57 14.46 -11.50
C GLU A 31 13.10 14.38 -11.62
N SER A 32 13.73 13.41 -10.94
CA SER A 32 15.18 13.16 -11.05
C SER A 32 15.55 12.68 -12.44
N LEU A 33 14.71 11.80 -13.02
CA LEU A 33 14.87 11.32 -14.38
C LEU A 33 14.79 12.50 -15.35
N ASP A 34 13.75 13.33 -15.29
CA ASP A 34 13.57 14.49 -16.18
C ASP A 34 14.70 15.51 -16.10
N ARG A 35 15.31 15.70 -14.92
CA ARG A 35 16.48 16.57 -14.74
C ARG A 35 17.80 15.92 -15.15
N GLY A 36 17.83 14.62 -15.45
CA GLY A 36 19.06 13.88 -15.73
C GLY A 36 19.97 13.68 -14.50
N ASP A 37 19.44 13.85 -13.28
CA ASP A 37 20.19 13.68 -12.04
C ASP A 37 20.29 12.20 -11.69
N ARG A 38 21.37 11.56 -12.16
CA ARG A 38 21.62 10.12 -11.95
C ARG A 38 21.96 9.77 -10.50
N THR A 39 22.56 10.70 -9.76
CA THR A 39 22.98 10.45 -8.36
C THR A 39 21.76 10.38 -7.46
N SER A 40 20.89 11.39 -7.51
CA SER A 40 19.63 11.38 -6.76
C SER A 40 18.73 10.22 -7.21
N PHE A 41 18.70 9.92 -8.51
CA PHE A 41 17.90 8.81 -9.02
C PHE A 41 18.28 7.46 -8.37
N GLY A 42 19.57 7.14 -8.27
CA GLY A 42 20.03 5.90 -7.65
C GLY A 42 19.70 5.81 -6.16
N LEU A 43 19.82 6.92 -5.42
CA LEU A 43 19.45 7.00 -4.01
C LEU A 43 17.94 6.77 -3.82
N LEU A 44 17.12 7.50 -4.58
CA LEU A 44 15.66 7.41 -4.54
C LEU A 44 15.17 5.99 -4.90
N LEU A 45 15.84 5.32 -5.84
CA LEU A 45 15.51 3.96 -6.23
C LEU A 45 15.72 2.98 -5.07
N THR A 46 16.82 3.14 -4.33
CA THR A 46 17.15 2.32 -3.15
C THR A 46 16.10 2.53 -2.04
N MET A 47 15.77 3.78 -1.73
CA MET A 47 14.73 4.11 -0.74
C MET A 47 13.36 3.56 -1.16
N ARG A 48 13.03 3.62 -2.46
CA ARG A 48 11.78 3.06 -2.98
C ARG A 48 11.75 1.55 -2.80
N GLN A 49 12.86 0.86 -3.05
CA GLN A 49 12.97 -0.58 -2.81
C GLN A 49 12.71 -0.93 -1.33
N GLU A 50 13.24 -0.16 -0.39
CA GLU A 50 12.98 -0.37 1.04
C GLU A 50 11.49 -0.19 1.40
N SER A 51 10.82 0.82 0.84
CA SER A 51 9.38 1.02 1.04
C SER A 51 8.55 -0.16 0.49
N ILE A 52 8.96 -0.73 -0.66
CA ILE A 52 8.32 -1.91 -1.24
C ILE A 52 8.51 -3.15 -0.37
N LEU A 53 9.70 -3.34 0.22
CA LEU A 53 9.93 -4.44 1.17
C LEU A 53 9.00 -4.31 2.39
N ARG A 54 8.78 -3.10 2.90
CA ARG A 54 7.80 -2.85 3.98
C ARG A 54 6.37 -3.17 3.55
N LEU A 55 5.99 -2.84 2.31
CA LEU A 55 4.69 -3.22 1.75
C LEU A 55 4.50 -4.74 1.72
N GLN A 56 5.48 -5.47 1.21
CA GLN A 56 5.45 -6.92 1.14
C GLN A 56 5.35 -7.56 2.53
N ALA A 57 6.12 -7.06 3.49
CA ALA A 57 6.06 -7.54 4.87
C ALA A 57 4.67 -7.32 5.50
N SER A 58 4.05 -6.17 5.25
CA SER A 58 2.69 -5.87 5.74
C SER A 58 1.63 -6.74 5.08
N ASP A 59 1.74 -6.97 3.76
CA ASP A 59 0.81 -7.83 3.01
C ASP A 59 0.89 -9.29 3.48
N GLN A 60 2.11 -9.81 3.67
CA GLN A 60 2.33 -11.13 4.24
C GLN A 60 1.76 -11.26 5.66
N ALA A 61 1.90 -10.22 6.49
CA ALA A 61 1.34 -10.21 7.83
C ALA A 61 -0.19 -10.21 7.82
N ILE A 62 -0.83 -9.46 6.90
CA ILE A 62 -2.29 -9.49 6.71
C ILE A 62 -2.73 -10.90 6.28
N HIS A 63 -2.06 -11.50 5.29
CA HIS A 63 -2.38 -12.85 4.83
C HIS A 63 -2.28 -13.88 5.97
N THR A 64 -1.24 -13.82 6.79
CA THR A 64 -1.08 -14.70 7.96
C THR A 64 -2.16 -14.45 9.01
N LEU A 65 -2.53 -13.19 9.28
CA LEU A 65 -3.62 -12.87 10.21
C LEU A 65 -4.96 -13.42 9.69
N CYS A 66 -5.24 -13.27 8.40
CA CYS A 66 -6.45 -13.79 7.75
C CYS A 66 -6.62 -15.30 7.94
N ALA A 67 -5.52 -16.07 7.94
CA ALA A 67 -5.56 -17.52 8.17
C ALA A 67 -5.90 -17.93 9.62
N SER A 68 -5.91 -16.97 10.56
CA SER A 68 -6.17 -17.22 11.99
C SER A 68 -7.38 -16.42 12.53
N LEU A 69 -8.19 -15.85 11.63
CA LEU A 69 -9.40 -15.13 12.02
C LEU A 69 -10.43 -16.11 12.62
N SER A 70 -11.21 -15.60 13.56
CA SER A 70 -12.45 -16.28 13.99
C SER A 70 -13.48 -16.23 12.87
N ASP A 71 -14.44 -17.17 12.85
CA ASP A 71 -15.48 -17.23 11.80
C ASP A 71 -16.25 -15.91 11.65
N ASP A 72 -16.64 -15.27 12.77
CA ASP A 72 -17.29 -13.95 12.77
C ASP A 72 -16.42 -12.89 12.10
N MET A 73 -15.14 -12.82 12.48
CA MET A 73 -14.21 -11.84 11.91
C MET A 73 -13.88 -12.15 10.45
N GLN A 74 -13.81 -13.42 10.06
CA GLN A 74 -13.59 -13.82 8.67
C GLN A 74 -14.76 -13.40 7.79
N GLN A 75 -16.00 -13.63 8.24
CA GLN A 75 -17.20 -13.19 7.53
C GLN A 75 -17.23 -11.66 7.36
N LYS A 76 -16.94 -10.92 8.45
CA LYS A 76 -16.84 -9.45 8.40
C LYS A 76 -15.75 -8.99 7.43
N TRP A 77 -14.55 -9.57 7.51
CA TRP A 77 -13.42 -9.23 6.65
C TRP A 77 -13.74 -9.49 5.17
N GLN A 78 -14.35 -10.64 4.86
CA GLN A 78 -14.75 -10.98 3.51
C GLN A 78 -15.83 -10.03 2.98
N ALA A 79 -16.84 -9.70 3.79
CA ALA A 79 -17.85 -8.72 3.41
C ALA A 79 -17.24 -7.36 3.04
N LEU A 80 -16.23 -6.90 3.78
CA LEU A 80 -15.50 -5.67 3.44
C LEU A 80 -14.70 -5.77 2.14
N LEU A 81 -14.06 -6.92 1.88
CA LEU A 81 -13.34 -7.17 0.62
C LEU A 81 -14.26 -7.16 -0.59
N ASP A 82 -15.49 -7.68 -0.42
CA ASP A 82 -16.50 -7.73 -1.47
C ASP A 82 -17.23 -6.38 -1.67
N GLY A 83 -16.84 -5.33 -0.93
CA GLY A 83 -17.43 -4.00 -1.03
C GLY A 83 -18.72 -3.81 -0.24
N GLY A 84 -19.01 -4.71 0.69
CA GLY A 84 -20.13 -4.60 1.63
C GLY A 84 -20.01 -3.39 2.56
N LEU A 85 -21.15 -2.97 3.10
CA LEU A 85 -21.20 -1.85 4.05
C LEU A 85 -20.78 -2.35 5.44
N PRO A 86 -19.94 -1.59 6.17
CA PRO A 86 -19.57 -1.94 7.53
C PRO A 86 -20.78 -1.80 8.48
N GLU A 87 -21.03 -2.84 9.28
CA GLU A 87 -22.17 -2.91 10.20
C GLU A 87 -21.88 -2.24 11.56
N ASP A 88 -20.60 -2.17 11.95
CA ASP A 88 -20.14 -1.64 13.23
C ASP A 88 -19.00 -0.61 13.07
N GLU A 89 -18.67 0.10 14.15
CA GLU A 89 -17.59 1.11 14.16
C GLU A 89 -16.22 0.50 13.79
N GLU A 90 -15.98 -0.75 14.18
CA GLU A 90 -14.73 -1.46 13.89
C GLU A 90 -14.58 -1.72 12.38
N GLY A 91 -15.65 -2.22 11.74
CA GLY A 91 -15.75 -2.40 10.30
C GLY A 91 -15.60 -1.08 9.55
N GLN A 92 -16.15 0.02 10.07
CA GLN A 92 -16.00 1.35 9.45
C GLN A 92 -14.54 1.80 9.43
N LEU A 93 -13.79 1.58 10.52
CA LEU A 93 -12.37 1.89 10.58
C LEU A 93 -11.55 1.06 9.59
N LEU A 94 -11.83 -0.24 9.50
CA LEU A 94 -11.17 -1.14 8.54
C LEU A 94 -11.48 -0.73 7.09
N ALA A 95 -12.76 -0.55 6.76
CA ALA A 95 -13.23 -0.14 5.44
C ALA A 95 -12.59 1.18 5.00
N ARG A 96 -12.56 2.18 5.89
CA ARG A 96 -11.93 3.47 5.63
C ARG A 96 -10.44 3.31 5.34
N GLN A 97 -9.73 2.50 6.11
CA GLN A 97 -8.30 2.29 5.91
C GLN A 97 -8.03 1.51 4.61
N MET A 98 -8.86 0.53 4.26
CA MET A 98 -8.78 -0.20 2.99
C MET A 98 -8.99 0.73 1.79
N ALA A 99 -10.00 1.61 1.86
CA ALA A 99 -10.27 2.61 0.84
C ALA A 99 -9.09 3.58 0.64
N GLN A 100 -8.46 4.05 1.72
CA GLN A 100 -7.26 4.89 1.65
C GLN A 100 -6.09 4.18 0.97
N ASN A 101 -5.84 2.90 1.32
CA ASN A 101 -4.82 2.10 0.64
C ASN A 101 -5.12 1.94 -0.85
N ARG A 102 -6.38 1.67 -1.21
CA ARG A 102 -6.81 1.53 -2.61
C ARG A 102 -6.58 2.83 -3.40
N GLN A 103 -6.96 3.97 -2.84
CA GLN A 103 -6.75 5.28 -3.47
C GLN A 103 -5.27 5.58 -3.74
N LEU A 104 -4.36 5.22 -2.83
CA LEU A 104 -2.92 5.38 -3.06
C LEU A 104 -2.41 4.47 -4.19
N LEU A 105 -2.87 3.22 -4.23
CA LEU A 105 -2.52 2.28 -5.31
C LEU A 105 -2.98 2.79 -6.68
N ASP A 106 -4.23 3.26 -6.77
CA ASP A 106 -4.81 3.78 -8.01
C ASP A 106 -4.04 5.01 -8.52
N ARG A 107 -3.46 5.82 -7.62
CA ARG A 107 -2.58 6.94 -7.97
C ARG A 107 -1.16 6.51 -8.34
N LEU A 108 -0.63 5.49 -7.68
CA LEU A 108 0.74 5.00 -7.88
C LEU A 108 0.91 4.31 -9.24
N LEU A 109 -0.04 3.47 -9.65
CA LEU A 109 0.02 2.68 -10.88
C LEU A 109 0.36 3.50 -12.14
N PRO A 110 -0.35 4.60 -12.49
CA PRO A 110 -0.04 5.37 -13.69
C PRO A 110 1.32 6.08 -13.61
N LEU A 111 1.76 6.48 -12.42
CA LEU A 111 3.08 7.10 -12.25
C LEU A 111 4.20 6.09 -12.47
N ASN A 112 3.99 4.86 -11.99
CA ASN A 112 4.92 3.76 -12.21
C ASN A 112 5.09 3.44 -13.70
N GLN A 113 3.97 3.35 -14.44
CA GLN A 113 3.99 3.12 -15.88
C GLN A 113 4.73 4.24 -16.63
N ARG A 114 4.53 5.51 -16.25
CA ARG A 114 5.25 6.65 -16.85
C ARG A 114 6.75 6.59 -16.56
N LEU A 115 7.14 6.24 -15.33
CA LEU A 115 8.54 6.08 -14.96
C LEU A 115 9.21 4.97 -15.78
N GLU A 116 8.55 3.82 -15.92
CA GLU A 116 9.02 2.67 -16.73
C GLU A 116 9.18 3.04 -18.22
N GLN A 117 8.23 3.79 -18.78
CA GLN A 117 8.31 4.32 -20.15
C GLN A 117 9.47 5.31 -20.32
N GLY A 118 9.66 6.22 -19.36
CA GLY A 118 10.77 7.19 -19.38
C GLY A 118 12.14 6.52 -19.30
N LEU A 119 12.26 5.41 -18.57
CA LEU A 119 13.49 4.61 -18.51
C LEU A 119 13.75 3.86 -19.82
N SER A 120 12.70 3.30 -20.43
CA SER A 120 12.82 2.52 -21.67
C SER A 120 13.19 3.37 -22.89
N THR A 121 12.82 4.66 -22.89
CA THR A 121 13.12 5.59 -24.00
C THR A 121 14.51 6.22 -23.92
N ARG A 122 15.18 6.11 -22.76
CA ARG A 122 16.49 6.72 -22.50
C ARG A 122 17.62 5.71 -22.25
N GLY A 123 17.30 4.40 -22.31
CA GLY A 123 18.25 3.29 -22.29
C GLY A 123 18.65 2.88 -23.70
#